data_AF-A0A953C2C4-F1
#
_entry.id   AF-A0A953C2C4-F1
#
_cell.length_a   1.000
_cell.length_b   1.000
_cell.length_c   1.000
_cell.angle_alpha   90.00
_cell.angle_beta   90.00
_cell.angle_gamma   90.00
#
_symmetry.space_group_name_H-M   'P 1'
#
loop_
_entity.id
_entity.type
_entity.pdbx_description
1 polymer ?
#
loop_
_entity_poly.entity_id
_entity_poly.type
_entity_poly.pdbx_seq_one_letter_code
_entity_poly.pdbx_strand_id
1 'polypeptide(L)'
;MKETADLAMDRKPAVALAGTAMAELRKTRAAIVRQSAIVWGEHCTECAFPACYSACSFYTPRADGHCRRFAAGIEDVVSNELSLTRIAFRRWGKLEGKGPVALKTPQARAALHTLDSAAARAMAPLPRGAQDGLRWRWNIAKQNLAQRGEAPVEQSVFIVEAVAEAGEAFTLTIVPAEKTTAGLFQAPLAIKPGYNRFVLPVREIAARIDLAQPYLIQIEPVAGAGTAPIVFGVVDFCVLSAQLAQISGLSASGARPKIKCVVWDLDNTVWRGTLVEDGVEGVTLRGDAVALIHALDARGVINSIASKNDAALAFSALEKFGLRDLFVFPQISWGPKSEAIRRIAAAMDVGLDTFAFIDDQPFERGEVSELVPEVEVFADGEIESLLALPRFDVPATAESRARRAMYQTEEQRQSALAASEMDYTAFLRSCAIRLEITQLAPANLTRIYELAQRTNQLNFSGTRYTREQLEALNPEDTFVLRCVDKFGDYGIIGFCVLEEARVASFFMSCRAQRKRVEEAFFGFLAERLAARGQHELRVDFRRTAKNGASVAMLEGLGFTYAAADEGSGVFVRPLATPFADRDVVAASFQPRVAEVA
;
A
#
# COMPACT_ATOMS: atom_id res chain seq x y z
N MET A 1 -42.44 -2.41 37.32
CA MET A 1 -41.40 -2.66 38.34
C MET A 1 -40.16 -3.17 37.62
N LYS A 2 -39.16 -2.31 37.40
CA LYS A 2 -37.77 -2.79 37.43
C LYS A 2 -37.40 -2.73 38.90
N GLU A 3 -37.05 -3.87 39.47
CA GLU A 3 -36.50 -3.94 40.82
C GLU A 3 -35.38 -2.92 40.95
N THR A 4 -35.45 -2.20 42.06
CA THR A 4 -34.36 -1.48 42.70
C THR A 4 -33.25 -2.49 43.00
N ALA A 5 -32.48 -2.87 41.99
CA ALA A 5 -31.18 -3.49 42.14
C ALA A 5 -30.17 -2.35 42.22
N ASP A 6 -29.69 -2.15 43.44
CA ASP A 6 -28.49 -1.44 43.85
C ASP A 6 -27.88 -0.42 42.89
N LEU A 7 -27.71 0.79 43.44
CA LEU A 7 -26.70 1.77 43.05
C LEU A 7 -25.28 1.16 43.25
N ALA A 8 -24.95 0.09 42.54
CA ALA A 8 -23.61 -0.40 42.34
C ALA A 8 -22.93 0.55 41.33
N MET A 9 -22.35 1.59 41.88
CA MET A 9 -21.48 2.53 41.18
C MET A 9 -20.39 1.77 40.38
N ASP A 10 -20.30 2.11 39.09
CA ASP A 10 -19.04 2.29 38.36
C ASP A 10 -18.22 1.05 37.90
N ARG A 11 -18.83 -0.09 37.54
CA ARG A 11 -18.13 -1.13 36.75
C ARG A 11 -18.78 -1.37 35.39
N LYS A 12 -18.11 -0.91 34.32
CA LYS A 12 -18.44 -1.27 32.94
C LYS A 12 -18.48 -2.80 32.82
N PRO A 13 -19.49 -3.40 32.15
CA PRO A 13 -19.57 -4.85 31.99
C PRO A 13 -18.30 -5.41 31.34
N ALA A 14 -17.78 -6.49 31.92
CA ALA A 14 -16.61 -7.17 31.38
C ALA A 14 -16.97 -7.97 30.13
N VAL A 15 -16.10 -7.97 29.13
CA VAL A 15 -16.19 -8.86 27.97
C VAL A 15 -14.89 -9.65 27.82
N ALA A 16 -14.99 -10.97 27.71
CA ALA A 16 -13.85 -11.83 27.47
C ALA A 16 -13.58 -11.87 25.96
N LEU A 17 -12.36 -11.50 25.56
CA LEU A 17 -11.90 -11.56 24.18
C LEU A 17 -10.65 -12.46 24.11
N ALA A 18 -10.45 -13.13 22.97
CA ALA A 18 -9.26 -13.94 22.75
C ALA A 18 -7.98 -13.10 22.91
N GLY A 19 -6.92 -13.70 23.46
CA GLY A 19 -5.65 -13.01 23.72
C GLY A 19 -5.04 -12.37 22.46
N THR A 20 -5.17 -13.02 21.32
CA THR A 20 -4.74 -12.51 20.00
C THR A 20 -5.51 -11.26 19.57
N ALA A 21 -6.83 -11.25 19.75
CA ALA A 21 -7.65 -10.07 19.45
C ALA A 21 -7.30 -8.89 20.37
N MET A 22 -7.04 -9.17 21.65
CA MET A 22 -6.63 -8.16 22.62
C MET A 22 -5.26 -7.54 22.31
N ALA A 23 -4.30 -8.35 21.84
CA ALA A 23 -2.99 -7.86 21.42
C ALA A 23 -3.13 -6.87 20.26
N GLU A 24 -3.94 -7.20 19.25
CA GLU A 24 -4.16 -6.33 18.10
C GLU A 24 -4.90 -5.02 18.46
N LEU A 25 -5.91 -5.08 19.33
CA LEU A 25 -6.60 -3.87 19.82
C LEU A 25 -5.65 -2.92 20.56
N ARG A 26 -4.73 -3.46 21.38
CA ARG A 26 -3.71 -2.64 22.07
C ARG A 26 -2.72 -2.05 21.09
N LYS A 27 -2.30 -2.83 20.10
CA LYS A 27 -1.38 -2.41 19.06
C LYS A 27 -1.94 -1.22 18.27
N THR A 28 -3.22 -1.24 17.89
CA THR A 28 -3.88 -0.09 17.26
C THR A 28 -3.86 1.13 18.16
N ARG A 29 -4.26 1.00 19.43
CA ARG A 29 -4.30 2.14 20.36
C ARG A 29 -2.93 2.77 20.58
N ALA A 30 -1.89 1.96 20.72
CA ALA A 30 -0.52 2.44 20.86
C ALA A 30 -0.01 3.13 19.58
N ALA A 31 -0.56 2.78 18.42
CA ALA A 31 -0.23 3.41 17.14
C ALA A 31 -0.83 4.81 16.96
N ILE A 32 -1.91 5.12 17.64
CA ILE A 32 -2.69 6.34 17.40
C ILE A 32 -2.01 7.53 18.05
N VAL A 33 -1.53 8.45 17.21
CA VAL A 33 -0.96 9.74 17.62
C VAL A 33 -2.08 10.75 17.88
N ARG A 34 -3.10 10.76 17.01
CA ARG A 34 -4.31 11.58 17.17
C ARG A 34 -5.54 10.82 16.71
N GLN A 35 -6.68 11.11 17.32
CA GLN A 35 -7.96 10.48 17.02
C GLN A 35 -9.07 11.52 17.01
N SER A 36 -10.05 11.42 16.11
CA SER A 36 -11.28 12.20 16.19
C SER A 36 -12.06 11.88 17.46
N ALA A 37 -13.17 12.57 17.72
CA ALA A 37 -14.10 12.23 18.79
C ALA A 37 -15.52 12.19 18.25
N ILE A 38 -15.78 11.27 17.30
CA ILE A 38 -17.10 11.15 16.68
C ILE A 38 -18.15 10.81 17.75
N VAL A 39 -19.22 11.59 17.80
CA VAL A 39 -20.37 11.31 18.66
C VAL A 39 -21.29 10.34 17.92
N TRP A 40 -21.19 9.06 18.27
CA TRP A 40 -21.99 8.00 17.66
C TRP A 40 -23.38 7.91 18.29
N GLY A 41 -24.39 7.70 17.44
CA GLY A 41 -25.78 7.51 17.83
C GLY A 41 -26.42 6.30 17.15
N GLU A 42 -27.52 5.82 17.72
CA GLU A 42 -28.35 4.79 17.09
C GLU A 42 -29.40 5.43 16.17
N HIS A 43 -29.40 5.05 14.90
CA HIS A 43 -30.31 5.57 13.88
C HIS A 43 -30.99 4.42 13.13
N CYS A 44 -32.03 4.73 12.36
CA CYS A 44 -32.74 3.75 11.53
C CYS A 44 -32.67 4.17 10.06
N THR A 45 -32.34 3.23 9.19
CA THR A 45 -32.19 3.45 7.73
C THR A 45 -33.53 3.79 7.09
N GLU A 46 -34.61 3.14 7.53
CA GLU A 46 -36.00 3.29 7.00
C GLU A 46 -36.86 4.25 7.84
N CYS A 47 -36.24 5.19 8.57
CA CYS A 47 -36.96 6.03 9.53
C CYS A 47 -37.79 7.14 8.86
N ALA A 48 -39.11 6.98 8.82
CA ALA A 48 -40.06 8.05 8.49
C ALA A 48 -40.56 8.79 9.75
N PHE A 49 -39.65 9.34 10.56
CA PHE A 49 -40.04 10.09 11.76
C PHE A 49 -40.91 11.32 11.40
N PRO A 50 -42.01 11.60 12.13
CA PRO A 50 -42.51 10.91 13.32
C PRO A 50 -43.47 9.74 13.03
N ALA A 51 -43.95 9.57 11.80
CA ALA A 51 -44.95 8.56 11.42
C ALA A 51 -44.51 7.12 11.74
N CYS A 52 -43.21 6.85 11.73
CA CYS A 52 -42.68 5.53 12.07
C CYS A 52 -42.98 5.08 13.51
N TYR A 53 -43.33 5.98 14.43
CA TYR A 53 -43.61 5.60 15.83
C TYR A 53 -45.02 5.03 16.05
N SER A 54 -45.92 5.17 15.07
CA SER A 54 -47.25 4.57 15.10
C SER A 54 -47.45 3.51 14.02
N ALA A 55 -46.79 3.66 12.86
CA ALA A 55 -47.03 2.81 11.70
C ALA A 55 -46.00 1.68 11.49
N CYS A 56 -44.81 1.76 12.09
CA CYS A 56 -43.76 0.78 11.86
C CYS A 56 -43.97 -0.49 12.69
N SER A 57 -44.06 -1.64 12.03
CA SER A 57 -44.18 -2.96 12.68
C SER A 57 -42.97 -3.36 13.52
N PHE A 58 -41.82 -2.70 13.31
CA PHE A 58 -40.57 -2.95 14.05
C PHE A 58 -40.30 -1.90 15.14
N TYR A 59 -41.22 -0.94 15.33
CA TYR A 59 -41.09 0.05 16.40
C TYR A 59 -41.07 -0.64 17.77
N THR A 60 -40.06 -0.33 18.57
CA THR A 60 -39.95 -0.84 19.94
C THR A 60 -39.50 0.30 20.84
N PRO A 61 -40.39 0.92 21.62
CA PRO A 61 -40.04 2.10 22.41
C PRO A 61 -39.03 1.77 23.51
N ARG A 62 -38.06 2.68 23.69
CA ARG A 62 -37.26 2.80 24.90
C ARG A 62 -38.06 3.56 25.97
N ALA A 63 -37.47 3.71 27.16
CA ALA A 63 -38.08 4.44 28.26
C ALA A 63 -38.31 5.94 27.98
N ASP A 64 -37.61 6.50 26.98
CA ASP A 64 -37.71 7.88 26.49
C ASP A 64 -38.64 8.00 25.25
N GLY A 65 -39.33 6.93 24.85
CA GLY A 65 -40.25 6.93 23.71
C GLY A 65 -39.56 6.92 22.34
N HIS A 66 -38.23 6.88 22.26
CA HIS A 66 -37.55 6.66 20.98
C HIS A 66 -37.51 5.17 20.63
N CYS A 67 -37.50 4.83 19.34
CA CYS A 67 -37.36 3.43 18.91
C CYS A 67 -36.01 2.83 19.36
N ARG A 68 -35.98 1.55 19.71
CA ARG A 68 -34.76 0.81 20.02
C ARG A 68 -34.17 0.23 18.73
N ARG A 69 -33.01 0.73 18.29
CA ARG A 69 -32.35 0.28 17.04
C ARG A 69 -31.25 -0.74 17.30
N PHE A 70 -30.71 -0.78 18.51
CA PHE A 70 -29.78 -1.83 18.96
C PHE A 70 -30.39 -2.63 20.12
N ALA A 71 -30.10 -3.93 20.21
CA ALA A 71 -30.74 -4.82 21.19
C ALA A 71 -30.53 -4.34 22.65
N ALA A 72 -29.31 -3.88 22.95
CA ALA A 72 -28.90 -3.35 24.25
C ALA A 72 -28.43 -1.87 24.22
N GLY A 73 -28.64 -1.18 23.09
CA GLY A 73 -28.04 0.14 22.86
C GLY A 73 -26.56 0.05 22.45
N ILE A 74 -25.84 1.16 22.64
CA ILE A 74 -24.38 1.24 22.51
C ILE A 74 -23.80 0.98 23.90
N GLU A 75 -23.34 -0.24 24.16
CA GLU A 75 -22.84 -0.63 25.49
C GLU A 75 -21.33 -0.40 25.61
N ASP A 76 -20.93 0.39 26.60
CA ASP A 76 -19.53 0.51 27.00
C ASP A 76 -19.10 -0.74 27.81
N VAL A 77 -18.19 -1.53 27.24
CA VAL A 77 -17.65 -2.75 27.88
C VAL A 77 -16.16 -2.59 28.16
N VAL A 78 -15.61 -3.39 29.07
CA VAL A 78 -14.17 -3.41 29.35
C VAL A 78 -13.61 -4.81 29.15
N SER A 79 -12.46 -4.89 28.47
CA SER A 79 -11.67 -6.12 28.39
C SER A 79 -10.21 -5.80 28.69
N ASN A 80 -9.66 -6.39 29.76
CA ASN A 80 -8.29 -6.16 30.23
C ASN A 80 -7.87 -4.68 30.16
N GLU A 81 -8.64 -3.80 30.81
CA GLU A 81 -8.45 -2.35 30.90
C GLU A 81 -8.75 -1.53 29.62
N LEU A 82 -8.99 -2.18 28.47
CA LEU A 82 -9.46 -1.49 27.28
C LEU A 82 -10.97 -1.24 27.36
N SER A 83 -11.38 0.03 27.31
CA SER A 83 -12.79 0.41 27.08
C SER A 83 -13.18 0.21 25.62
N LEU A 84 -14.09 -0.72 25.33
CA LEU A 84 -14.58 -1.07 24.01
C LEU A 84 -16.10 -0.83 23.93
N THR A 85 -16.69 -1.01 22.75
CA THR A 85 -18.12 -0.77 22.55
C THR A 85 -18.79 -2.03 22.00
N ARG A 86 -19.79 -2.58 22.69
CA ARG A 86 -20.56 -3.73 22.23
C ARG A 86 -21.90 -3.30 21.66
N ILE A 87 -22.21 -3.75 20.44
CA ILE A 87 -23.45 -3.42 19.74
C ILE A 87 -24.02 -4.68 19.09
N ALA A 88 -25.31 -4.93 19.29
CA ALA A 88 -26.07 -5.88 18.49
C ALA A 88 -27.13 -5.10 17.70
N PHE A 89 -26.98 -5.06 16.38
CA PHE A 89 -27.88 -4.30 15.51
C PHE A 89 -29.23 -5.00 15.44
N ARG A 90 -30.33 -4.23 15.46
CA ARG A 90 -31.65 -4.76 15.08
C ARG A 90 -31.89 -4.46 13.61
N ARG A 91 -32.99 -5.00 13.09
CA ARG A 91 -33.45 -4.74 11.72
C ARG A 91 -33.48 -3.22 11.44
N TRP A 92 -32.84 -2.81 10.35
CA TRP A 92 -32.64 -1.41 9.92
C TRP A 92 -31.90 -0.50 10.90
N GLY A 93 -31.27 -1.05 11.94
CA GLY A 93 -30.42 -0.30 12.83
C GLY A 93 -29.12 0.08 12.11
N LYS A 94 -28.71 1.34 12.27
CA LYS A 94 -27.42 1.85 11.80
C LYS A 94 -26.74 2.68 12.88
N LEU A 95 -25.41 2.60 12.92
CA LEU A 95 -24.57 3.45 13.75
C LEU A 95 -24.27 4.70 12.93
N GLU A 96 -24.67 5.87 13.42
CA GLU A 96 -24.52 7.14 12.68
C GLU A 96 -23.79 8.18 13.52
N GLY A 97 -22.84 8.87 12.89
CA GLY A 97 -22.11 10.01 13.44
C GLY A 97 -22.21 11.20 12.50
N LYS A 98 -21.84 12.38 13.00
CA LYS A 98 -21.89 13.63 12.23
C LYS A 98 -20.52 14.30 12.16
N GLY A 99 -20.15 14.73 10.96
CA GLY A 99 -19.03 15.60 10.68
C GLY A 99 -19.43 17.08 10.54
N PRO A 100 -18.47 18.00 10.41
CA PRO A 100 -17.03 17.75 10.49
C PRO A 100 -16.60 17.27 11.88
N VAL A 101 -15.42 16.67 12.00
CA VAL A 101 -14.80 16.35 13.30
C VAL A 101 -13.33 16.78 13.30
N ALA A 102 -12.76 16.97 14.48
CA ALA A 102 -11.37 17.35 14.65
C ALA A 102 -10.56 16.26 15.37
N LEU A 103 -9.29 16.15 15.00
CA LEU A 103 -8.29 15.27 15.57
C LEU A 103 -7.81 15.79 16.93
N LYS A 104 -7.87 14.93 17.94
CA LYS A 104 -7.50 15.18 19.33
C LYS A 104 -6.27 14.38 19.72
N THR A 105 -5.47 14.93 20.62
CA THR A 105 -4.44 14.15 21.31
C THR A 105 -5.09 13.13 22.26
N PRO A 106 -4.38 12.05 22.65
CA PRO A 106 -4.88 11.08 23.61
C PRO A 106 -5.35 11.71 24.93
N GLN A 107 -4.61 12.72 25.43
CA GLN A 107 -4.98 13.45 26.66
C GLN A 107 -6.28 14.25 26.47
N ALA A 108 -6.42 14.95 25.35
CA ALA A 108 -7.63 15.73 25.07
C ALA A 108 -8.87 14.82 24.89
N ARG A 109 -8.71 13.65 24.26
CA ARG A 109 -9.80 12.67 24.13
C ARG A 109 -10.17 12.05 25.48
N ALA A 110 -9.18 11.70 26.31
CA ALA A 110 -9.43 11.22 27.66
C ALA A 110 -10.18 12.26 28.51
N ALA A 111 -9.82 13.55 28.41
CA ALA A 111 -10.53 14.63 29.09
C ALA A 111 -12.00 14.75 28.63
N LEU A 112 -12.27 14.66 27.33
CA LEU A 112 -13.65 14.66 26.81
C LEU A 112 -14.48 13.48 27.34
N HIS A 113 -13.90 12.28 27.42
CA HIS A 113 -14.57 11.11 27.99
C HIS A 113 -14.86 11.30 29.49
N THR A 114 -13.91 11.85 30.25
CA THR A 114 -14.10 12.17 31.68
C THR A 114 -15.21 13.20 31.87
N LEU A 115 -15.26 14.24 31.03
CA LEU A 115 -16.32 15.25 31.06
C LEU A 115 -17.69 14.65 30.74
N ASP A 116 -17.80 13.78 29.73
CA ASP A 116 -19.05 13.10 29.39
C ASP A 116 -19.54 12.21 30.54
N SER A 117 -18.63 11.46 31.15
CA SER A 117 -18.93 10.61 32.31
C SER A 117 -19.40 11.45 33.51
N ALA A 118 -18.75 12.58 33.79
CA ALA A 118 -19.14 13.49 34.86
C ALA A 118 -20.51 14.13 34.60
N ALA A 119 -20.78 14.57 33.37
CA ALA A 119 -22.07 15.13 32.98
C ALA A 119 -23.19 14.10 33.12
N ALA A 120 -22.97 12.85 32.69
CA ALA A 120 -23.93 11.76 32.86
C ALA A 120 -24.27 11.50 34.33
N ARG A 121 -23.27 11.48 35.23
CA ARG A 121 -23.47 11.32 36.67
C ARG A 121 -24.25 12.48 37.28
N ALA A 122 -23.93 13.72 36.88
CA ALA A 122 -24.63 14.90 37.38
C ALA A 122 -26.10 14.94 36.94
N MET A 123 -26.42 14.41 35.75
CA MET A 123 -27.80 14.36 35.24
C MET A 123 -28.61 13.16 35.78
N ALA A 124 -27.96 12.07 36.19
CA ALA A 124 -28.62 10.84 36.63
C ALA A 124 -29.71 11.00 37.72
N PRO A 125 -29.56 11.85 38.76
CA PRO A 125 -30.56 12.00 39.81
C PRO A 125 -31.75 12.89 39.43
N LEU A 126 -31.72 13.57 38.27
CA LEU A 126 -32.75 14.55 37.91
C LEU A 126 -34.05 13.88 37.41
N PRO A 127 -35.22 14.55 37.48
CA PRO A 127 -36.45 14.06 36.85
C PRO A 127 -36.32 13.93 35.33
N ARG A 128 -36.99 12.95 34.71
CA ARG A 128 -36.85 12.61 33.28
C ARG A 128 -37.00 13.80 32.33
N GLY A 129 -38.04 14.63 32.50
CA GLY A 129 -38.25 15.80 31.63
C GLY A 129 -37.11 16.81 31.67
N ALA A 130 -36.43 16.95 32.83
CA ALA A 130 -35.23 17.79 32.94
C ALA A 130 -34.00 17.08 32.36
N GLN A 131 -33.88 15.76 32.51
CA GLN A 131 -32.81 14.97 31.89
C GLN A 131 -32.82 15.10 30.37
N ASP A 132 -33.98 15.04 29.72
CA ASP A 132 -34.07 15.04 28.27
C ASP A 132 -33.58 16.36 27.66
N GLY A 133 -34.01 17.49 28.23
CA GLY A 133 -33.54 18.82 27.82
C GLY A 133 -32.04 19.02 28.05
N LEU A 134 -31.52 18.59 29.20
CA LEU A 134 -30.10 18.71 29.53
C LEU A 134 -29.23 17.78 28.66
N ARG A 135 -29.67 16.54 28.42
CA ARG A 135 -28.98 15.58 27.53
C ARG A 135 -28.90 16.11 26.10
N TRP A 136 -29.98 16.70 25.60
CA TRP A 136 -29.98 17.31 24.27
C TRP A 136 -28.97 18.47 24.18
N ARG A 137 -28.99 19.39 25.14
CA ARG A 137 -28.01 20.50 25.21
C ARG A 137 -26.56 19.99 25.32
N TRP A 138 -26.35 18.96 26.14
CA TRP A 138 -25.05 18.32 26.29
C TRP A 138 -24.57 17.65 25.01
N ASN A 139 -25.45 16.93 24.29
CA ASN A 139 -25.12 16.31 23.01
C ASN A 139 -24.72 17.35 21.95
N ILE A 140 -25.39 18.52 21.90
CA ILE A 140 -24.97 19.64 21.04
C ILE A 140 -23.60 20.15 21.44
N ALA A 141 -23.36 20.35 22.75
CA ALA A 141 -22.06 20.78 23.24
C ALA A 141 -20.95 19.77 22.88
N LYS A 142 -21.21 18.47 23.01
CA LYS A 142 -20.28 17.40 22.61
C LYS A 142 -19.97 17.45 21.12
N GLN A 143 -20.99 17.62 20.28
CA GLN A 143 -20.79 17.73 18.83
C GLN A 143 -19.91 18.94 18.48
N ASN A 144 -20.15 20.08 19.12
CA ASN A 144 -19.33 21.28 18.93
C ASN A 144 -17.88 21.09 19.44
N LEU A 145 -17.69 20.39 20.56
CA LEU A 145 -16.36 20.06 21.09
C LEU A 145 -15.61 19.09 20.17
N ALA A 146 -16.32 18.13 19.57
CA ALA A 146 -15.78 17.18 18.60
C ALA A 146 -15.27 17.89 17.33
N GLN A 147 -15.91 18.98 16.92
CA GLN A 147 -15.52 19.80 15.76
C GLN A 147 -14.33 20.72 15.99
N ARG A 148 -14.05 21.12 17.24
CA ARG A 148 -12.99 22.08 17.54
C ARG A 148 -11.59 21.48 17.38
N GLY A 149 -10.75 22.04 16.53
CA GLY A 149 -9.35 21.64 16.39
C GLY A 149 -9.00 21.38 14.94
N GLU A 150 -7.98 20.56 14.71
CA GLU A 150 -7.51 20.26 13.36
C GLU A 150 -8.37 19.21 12.69
N ALA A 151 -8.85 19.49 11.49
CA ALA A 151 -9.57 18.53 10.67
C ALA A 151 -8.68 17.32 10.28
N PRO A 152 -9.28 16.16 9.92
CA PRO A 152 -8.55 15.06 9.31
C PRO A 152 -7.76 15.54 8.09
N VAL A 153 -6.45 15.31 8.13
CA VAL A 153 -5.53 15.62 7.02
C VAL A 153 -5.41 14.43 6.07
N GLU A 154 -4.84 14.65 4.89
CA GLU A 154 -4.66 13.61 3.86
C GLU A 154 -3.93 12.35 4.38
N GLN A 155 -2.98 12.53 5.32
CA GLN A 155 -2.24 11.41 5.94
C GLN A 155 -3.03 10.66 7.02
N SER A 156 -4.24 11.12 7.34
CA SER A 156 -5.12 10.45 8.30
C SER A 156 -5.77 9.22 7.67
N VAL A 157 -6.32 8.37 8.52
CA VAL A 157 -7.05 7.16 8.14
C VAL A 157 -8.35 7.09 8.91
N PHE A 158 -9.40 6.49 8.36
CA PHE A 158 -10.57 6.07 9.12
C PHE A 158 -10.42 4.60 9.49
N ILE A 159 -10.38 4.29 10.77
CA ILE A 159 -10.20 2.92 11.27
C ILE A 159 -11.55 2.39 11.74
N VAL A 160 -11.84 1.13 11.40
CA VAL A 160 -12.90 0.33 12.00
C VAL A 160 -12.31 -0.96 12.53
N GLU A 161 -12.28 -1.11 13.85
CA GLU A 161 -11.94 -2.37 14.52
C GLU A 161 -13.19 -3.07 15.02
N ALA A 162 -13.30 -4.36 14.75
CA ALA A 162 -14.43 -5.18 15.19
C ALA A 162 -13.97 -6.58 15.59
N VAL A 163 -14.50 -7.09 16.69
CA VAL A 163 -14.40 -8.48 17.10
C VAL A 163 -15.78 -9.09 17.09
N ALA A 164 -15.97 -10.14 16.29
CA ALA A 164 -17.26 -10.79 16.12
C ALA A 164 -17.14 -12.31 16.31
N GLU A 165 -18.20 -12.94 16.81
CA GLU A 165 -18.26 -14.42 16.94
C GLU A 165 -18.62 -15.10 15.62
N ALA A 166 -19.42 -14.43 14.79
CA ALA A 166 -19.85 -14.88 13.47
C ALA A 166 -19.48 -13.85 12.41
N GLY A 167 -19.40 -14.28 11.15
CA GLY A 167 -19.14 -13.40 10.02
C GLY A 167 -20.39 -12.59 9.65
N GLU A 168 -20.21 -11.30 9.41
CA GLU A 168 -21.31 -10.37 9.13
C GLU A 168 -20.84 -9.31 8.12
N ALA A 169 -21.68 -8.97 7.14
CA ALA A 169 -21.36 -7.97 6.13
C ALA A 169 -21.95 -6.61 6.51
N PHE A 170 -21.09 -5.59 6.54
CA PHE A 170 -21.45 -4.21 6.80
C PHE A 170 -21.07 -3.31 5.63
N THR A 171 -21.67 -2.13 5.58
CA THR A 171 -21.26 -1.04 4.71
C THR A 171 -20.92 0.17 5.58
N LEU A 172 -19.77 0.78 5.34
CA LEU A 172 -19.47 2.14 5.78
C LEU A 172 -19.90 3.10 4.67
N THR A 173 -20.76 4.05 4.99
CA THR A 173 -21.20 5.12 4.08
C THR A 173 -20.87 6.46 4.70
N ILE A 174 -20.21 7.34 3.95
CA ILE A 174 -20.09 8.76 4.27
C ILE A 174 -20.87 9.51 3.18
N VAL A 175 -21.70 10.46 3.57
CA VAL A 175 -22.52 11.29 2.66
C VAL A 175 -22.61 12.72 3.16
N PRO A 176 -22.70 13.73 2.28
CA PRO A 176 -23.05 15.08 2.67
C PRO A 176 -24.35 15.12 3.47
N ALA A 177 -24.41 15.94 4.51
CA ALA A 177 -25.63 16.12 5.30
C ALA A 177 -26.68 16.93 4.53
N GLU A 178 -26.23 17.79 3.62
CA GLU A 178 -27.08 18.57 2.72
C GLU A 178 -27.33 17.80 1.42
N LYS A 179 -28.60 17.56 1.11
CA LYS A 179 -29.03 16.76 -0.07
C LYS A 179 -28.63 17.38 -1.41
N THR A 180 -28.35 18.68 -1.45
CA THR A 180 -27.93 19.41 -2.65
C THR A 180 -26.44 19.26 -2.96
N THR A 181 -25.66 18.78 -2.00
CA THR A 181 -24.22 18.58 -2.15
C THR A 181 -23.98 17.17 -2.69
N ALA A 182 -23.37 17.08 -3.88
CA ALA A 182 -23.01 15.81 -4.48
C ALA A 182 -21.79 15.20 -3.78
N GLY A 183 -21.79 13.89 -3.59
CA GLY A 183 -20.68 13.16 -2.99
C GLY A 183 -21.17 11.91 -2.25
N LEU A 184 -20.42 10.82 -2.37
CA LEU A 184 -20.70 9.56 -1.70
C LEU A 184 -19.38 8.79 -1.56
N PHE A 185 -19.06 8.38 -0.35
CA PHE A 185 -18.01 7.39 -0.12
C PHE A 185 -18.64 6.16 0.50
N GLN A 186 -18.42 4.99 -0.11
CA GLN A 186 -18.87 3.72 0.42
C GLN A 186 -17.73 2.71 0.43
N ALA A 187 -17.62 1.95 1.52
CA ALA A 187 -16.67 0.86 1.65
C ALA A 187 -17.34 -0.38 2.26
N PRO A 188 -17.22 -1.55 1.62
CA PRO A 188 -17.70 -2.79 2.22
C PRO A 188 -16.81 -3.20 3.40
N LEU A 189 -17.42 -3.61 4.50
CA LEU A 189 -16.78 -4.10 5.71
C LEU A 189 -17.19 -5.56 5.92
N ALA A 190 -16.42 -6.49 5.36
CA ALA A 190 -16.64 -7.92 5.53
C ALA A 190 -16.06 -8.41 6.86
N ILE A 191 -16.83 -8.29 7.95
CA ILE A 191 -16.40 -8.70 9.30
C ILE A 191 -16.42 -10.23 9.35
N LYS A 192 -15.27 -10.84 9.64
CA LYS A 192 -15.11 -12.28 9.82
C LYS A 192 -15.16 -12.65 11.30
N PRO A 193 -15.40 -13.92 11.66
CA PRO A 193 -15.20 -14.38 13.04
C PRO A 193 -13.79 -14.03 13.55
N GLY A 194 -13.69 -13.54 14.78
CA GLY A 194 -12.45 -13.06 15.38
C GLY A 194 -12.21 -11.57 15.19
N TYR A 195 -10.94 -11.16 15.25
CA TYR A 195 -10.52 -9.76 15.15
C TYR A 195 -10.44 -9.29 13.70
N ASN A 196 -10.96 -8.10 13.44
CA ASN A 196 -10.96 -7.44 12.14
C ASN A 196 -10.48 -5.99 12.31
N ARG A 197 -9.67 -5.53 11.37
CA ARG A 197 -9.25 -4.13 11.24
C ARG A 197 -9.42 -3.69 9.80
N PHE A 198 -10.23 -2.67 9.58
CA PHE A 198 -10.35 -1.97 8.32
C PHE A 198 -9.68 -0.61 8.48
N VAL A 199 -8.80 -0.26 7.54
CA VAL A 199 -8.12 1.03 7.55
C VAL A 199 -8.33 1.70 6.19
N LEU A 200 -9.09 2.78 6.20
CA LEU A 200 -9.54 3.48 5.00
C LEU A 200 -8.81 4.82 4.90
N PRO A 201 -8.02 5.06 3.84
CA PRO A 201 -7.25 6.30 3.72
C PRO A 201 -8.16 7.53 3.62
N VAL A 202 -7.90 8.58 4.41
CA VAL A 202 -8.70 9.81 4.33
C VAL A 202 -8.61 10.45 2.95
N ARG A 203 -7.48 10.33 2.24
CA ARG A 203 -7.38 10.77 0.84
C ARG A 203 -8.42 10.14 -0.10
N GLU A 204 -8.78 8.87 0.10
CA GLU A 204 -9.77 8.17 -0.75
C GLU A 204 -11.20 8.57 -0.41
N ILE A 205 -11.44 8.94 0.85
CA ILE A 205 -12.69 9.52 1.33
C ILE A 205 -12.83 10.95 0.80
N ALA A 206 -11.79 11.77 0.99
CA ALA A 206 -11.73 13.17 0.61
C ALA A 206 -11.80 13.38 -0.91
N ALA A 207 -11.37 12.39 -1.71
CA ALA A 207 -11.53 12.40 -3.16
C ALA A 207 -13.00 12.33 -3.61
N ARG A 208 -13.91 11.88 -2.74
CA ARG A 208 -15.34 11.70 -3.06
C ARG A 208 -16.26 12.62 -2.26
N ILE A 209 -15.81 13.13 -1.12
CA ILE A 209 -16.58 13.97 -0.20
C ILE A 209 -15.69 15.04 0.42
N ASP A 210 -16.16 16.29 0.42
CA ASP A 210 -15.53 17.36 1.18
C ASP A 210 -15.78 17.18 2.70
N LEU A 211 -14.75 16.75 3.42
CA LEU A 211 -14.79 16.56 4.87
C LEU A 211 -14.74 17.87 5.67
N ALA A 212 -14.60 19.03 5.01
CA ALA A 212 -14.78 20.33 5.65
C ALA A 212 -16.26 20.72 5.77
N GLN A 213 -17.13 20.14 4.95
CA GLN A 213 -18.58 20.39 4.97
C GLN A 213 -19.31 19.45 5.92
N PRO A 214 -20.54 19.78 6.35
CA PRO A 214 -21.37 18.85 7.11
C PRO A 214 -21.61 17.53 6.37
N TYR A 215 -21.26 16.41 7.01
CA TYR A 215 -21.48 15.05 6.49
C TYR A 215 -22.03 14.12 7.57
N LEU A 216 -22.67 13.04 7.14
CA LEU A 216 -23.06 11.90 7.97
C LEU A 216 -22.10 10.75 7.68
N ILE A 217 -21.73 10.01 8.72
CA ILE A 217 -20.99 8.77 8.62
C ILE A 217 -21.83 7.65 9.23
N GLN A 218 -22.00 6.56 8.49
CA GLN A 218 -22.99 5.53 8.75
C GLN A 218 -22.35 4.15 8.62
N ILE A 219 -22.55 3.28 9.61
CA ILE A 219 -22.16 1.87 9.57
C ILE A 219 -23.41 1.03 9.79
N GLU A 220 -23.74 0.19 8.83
CA GLU A 220 -24.96 -0.63 8.88
C GLU A 220 -24.78 -2.02 8.24
N PRO A 221 -25.53 -3.05 8.71
CA PRO A 221 -25.50 -4.38 8.11
C PRO A 221 -26.13 -4.39 6.71
N VAL A 222 -25.49 -5.06 5.74
CA VAL A 222 -25.93 -5.09 4.32
C VAL A 222 -27.31 -5.73 4.16
N ALA A 223 -27.60 -6.80 4.91
CA ALA A 223 -28.89 -7.50 4.81
C ALA A 223 -30.06 -6.76 5.48
N GLY A 224 -29.78 -5.66 6.20
CA GLY A 224 -30.77 -4.92 6.98
C GLY A 224 -31.39 -5.73 8.13
N ALA A 225 -30.93 -6.95 8.39
CA ALA A 225 -31.35 -7.83 9.46
C ALA A 225 -30.65 -7.48 10.79
N GLY A 226 -31.09 -8.09 11.89
CA GLY A 226 -30.38 -7.97 13.16
C GLY A 226 -29.09 -8.81 13.16
N THR A 227 -28.10 -8.40 13.94
CA THR A 227 -26.80 -9.07 14.02
C THR A 227 -26.59 -9.72 15.39
N ALA A 228 -25.67 -10.68 15.45
CA ALA A 228 -25.06 -11.05 16.73
C ALA A 228 -24.32 -9.83 17.36
N PRO A 229 -24.05 -9.84 18.67
CA PRO A 229 -23.25 -8.79 19.30
C PRO A 229 -21.83 -8.71 18.71
N ILE A 230 -21.42 -7.50 18.35
CA ILE A 230 -20.07 -7.19 17.85
C ILE A 230 -19.41 -6.24 18.84
N VAL A 231 -18.14 -6.49 19.14
CA VAL A 231 -17.32 -5.63 20.00
C VAL A 231 -16.42 -4.76 19.13
N PHE A 232 -16.73 -3.48 19.06
CA PHE A 232 -15.97 -2.47 18.35
C PHE A 232 -14.82 -1.91 19.20
N GLY A 233 -13.67 -1.75 18.55
CA GLY A 233 -12.50 -1.05 19.08
C GLY A 233 -12.50 0.41 18.65
N VAL A 234 -11.48 0.81 17.88
CA VAL A 234 -11.43 2.14 17.27
C VAL A 234 -12.39 2.21 16.08
N VAL A 235 -13.28 3.21 16.09
CA VAL A 235 -14.19 3.56 14.98
C VAL A 235 -14.14 5.08 14.80
N ASP A 236 -13.06 5.58 14.21
CA ASP A 236 -12.73 7.02 14.18
C ASP A 236 -11.69 7.36 13.10
N PHE A 237 -11.59 8.65 12.74
CA PHE A 237 -10.44 9.19 12.02
C PHE A 237 -9.22 9.22 12.95
N CYS A 238 -8.07 8.79 12.45
CA CYS A 238 -6.85 8.61 13.21
C CYS A 238 -5.63 9.09 12.41
N VAL A 239 -4.61 9.58 13.13
CA VAL A 239 -3.24 9.72 12.63
C VAL A 239 -2.40 8.67 13.30
N LEU A 240 -1.72 7.84 12.51
CA LEU A 240 -0.90 6.73 12.99
C LEU A 240 0.58 7.12 13.09
N SER A 241 1.30 6.49 14.02
CA SER A 241 2.75 6.57 14.08
C SER A 241 3.38 5.91 12.86
N ALA A 242 4.55 6.42 12.43
CA ALA A 242 5.23 5.95 11.21
C ALA A 242 5.51 4.43 11.21
N GLN A 243 5.79 3.87 12.38
CA GLN A 243 6.13 2.46 12.59
C GLN A 243 4.93 1.52 12.34
N LEU A 244 3.70 1.99 12.59
CA LEU A 244 2.47 1.17 12.48
C LEU A 244 1.61 1.49 11.26
N ALA A 245 1.79 2.67 10.66
CA ALA A 245 1.35 2.95 9.30
C ALA A 245 1.95 1.89 8.34
N GLN A 246 3.26 1.61 8.46
CA GLN A 246 3.94 0.56 7.69
C GLN A 246 3.37 -0.86 7.89
N ILE A 247 2.95 -1.20 9.11
CA ILE A 247 2.37 -2.53 9.44
C ILE A 247 0.93 -2.66 8.92
N SER A 248 0.21 -1.54 8.79
CA SER A 248 -1.18 -1.50 8.29
C SER A 248 -1.28 -1.38 6.76
N GLY A 249 -0.18 -1.59 6.03
CA GLY A 249 -0.13 -1.42 4.57
C GLY A 249 -0.17 0.04 4.10
N LEU A 250 -0.17 1.00 5.03
CA LEU A 250 -0.34 2.42 4.75
C LEU A 250 0.99 3.13 4.95
N SER A 251 1.70 3.36 3.85
CA SER A 251 2.95 4.12 3.88
C SER A 251 2.75 5.46 4.61
N ALA A 252 3.50 5.68 5.70
CA ALA A 252 3.60 6.97 6.41
C ALA A 252 4.15 8.11 5.52
N SER A 253 4.68 7.76 4.34
CA SER A 253 4.80 8.66 3.21
C SER A 253 3.55 8.48 2.34
N GLY A 254 2.59 9.40 2.49
CA GLY A 254 1.34 9.45 1.70
C GLY A 254 1.55 9.64 0.20
N ALA A 255 2.79 9.77 -0.28
CA ALA A 255 3.07 9.82 -1.70
C ALA A 255 2.89 8.42 -2.32
N ARG A 256 1.96 8.30 -3.28
CA ARG A 256 2.02 7.21 -4.26
C ARG A 256 3.45 7.16 -4.82
N PRO A 257 3.99 5.96 -5.08
CA PRO A 257 5.36 5.86 -5.57
C PRO A 257 5.51 6.68 -6.86
N LYS A 258 6.71 7.20 -7.08
CA LYS A 258 7.05 7.94 -8.29
C LYS A 258 6.77 7.06 -9.52
N ILE A 259 6.33 7.70 -10.62
CA ILE A 259 6.08 7.02 -11.88
C ILE A 259 7.39 6.43 -12.41
N LYS A 260 7.32 5.17 -12.82
CA LYS A 260 8.42 4.43 -13.44
C LYS A 260 8.19 4.18 -14.92
N CYS A 261 6.93 4.08 -15.34
CA CYS A 261 6.55 3.83 -16.73
C CYS A 261 5.33 4.68 -17.12
N VAL A 262 5.39 5.29 -18.30
CA VAL A 262 4.25 5.91 -18.97
C VAL A 262 3.91 5.09 -20.20
N VAL A 263 2.68 4.63 -20.27
CA VAL A 263 2.14 3.87 -21.39
C VAL A 263 1.31 4.80 -22.26
N TRP A 264 1.62 4.84 -23.53
CA TRP A 264 1.02 5.77 -24.49
C TRP A 264 0.12 5.02 -25.47
N ASP A 265 -1.04 5.57 -25.76
CA ASP A 265 -1.66 5.35 -27.06
C ASP A 265 -0.90 6.10 -28.17
N LEU A 266 -1.17 5.77 -29.43
CA LEU A 266 -0.51 6.36 -30.58
C LEU A 266 -1.40 7.37 -31.32
N ASP A 267 -2.54 6.92 -31.85
CA ASP A 267 -3.43 7.74 -32.65
C ASP A 267 -4.03 8.87 -31.83
N ASN A 268 -4.04 10.08 -32.39
CA ASN A 268 -4.43 11.33 -31.71
C ASN A 268 -3.71 11.66 -30.37
N THR A 269 -2.80 10.80 -29.91
CA THR A 269 -2.10 10.89 -28.63
C THR A 269 -0.62 11.25 -28.81
N VAL A 270 0.15 10.45 -29.56
CA VAL A 270 1.56 10.74 -29.92
C VAL A 270 1.66 11.48 -31.25
N TRP A 271 0.75 11.18 -32.17
CA TRP A 271 0.57 11.92 -33.42
C TRP A 271 -0.89 12.31 -33.60
N ARG A 272 -1.17 13.16 -34.58
CA ARG A 272 -2.51 13.50 -35.06
C ARG A 272 -2.85 12.64 -36.25
N GLY A 273 -4.10 12.17 -36.30
CA GLY A 273 -4.59 11.25 -37.32
C GLY A 273 -4.70 9.83 -36.80
N THR A 274 -5.36 8.99 -37.60
CA THR A 274 -5.60 7.58 -37.33
C THR A 274 -4.83 6.75 -38.35
N LEU A 275 -3.85 5.98 -37.89
CA LEU A 275 -2.89 5.32 -38.77
C LEU A 275 -3.53 4.38 -39.80
N VAL A 276 -4.60 3.69 -39.43
CA VAL A 276 -5.34 2.79 -40.33
C VAL A 276 -6.02 3.54 -41.48
N GLU A 277 -6.44 4.78 -41.25
CA GLU A 277 -7.17 5.59 -42.24
C GLU A 277 -6.22 6.46 -43.06
N ASP A 278 -5.29 7.14 -42.38
CA ASP A 278 -4.41 8.15 -42.97
C ASP A 278 -3.09 7.56 -43.50
N GLY A 279 -2.74 6.35 -43.07
CA GLY A 279 -1.47 5.71 -43.36
C GLY A 279 -0.26 6.41 -42.72
N VAL A 280 0.92 5.82 -42.91
CA VAL A 280 2.19 6.32 -42.33
C VAL A 280 2.57 7.73 -42.84
N GLU A 281 2.08 8.12 -44.02
CA GLU A 281 2.34 9.44 -44.60
C GLU A 281 1.35 10.51 -44.13
N GLY A 282 0.14 10.15 -43.70
CA GLY A 282 -0.90 11.10 -43.31
C GLY A 282 -0.85 11.51 -41.83
N VAL A 283 -0.25 10.70 -40.96
CA VAL A 283 -0.11 11.04 -39.53
C VAL A 283 0.98 12.08 -39.28
N THR A 284 0.77 12.99 -38.33
CA THR A 284 1.72 14.08 -38.00
C THR A 284 2.00 14.13 -36.50
N LEU A 285 3.28 14.17 -36.09
CA LEU A 285 3.66 14.18 -34.67
C LEU A 285 3.06 15.34 -33.88
N ARG A 286 2.73 15.04 -32.63
CA ARG A 286 2.38 16.02 -31.60
C ARG A 286 3.64 16.48 -30.87
N GLY A 287 4.03 17.74 -31.06
CA GLY A 287 5.28 18.28 -30.50
C GLY A 287 5.34 18.29 -28.97
N ASP A 288 4.20 18.53 -28.32
CA ASP A 288 3.97 18.42 -26.87
C ASP A 288 4.22 16.99 -26.36
N ALA A 289 3.65 15.99 -27.04
CA ALA A 289 3.84 14.58 -26.68
C ALA A 289 5.31 14.14 -26.85
N VAL A 290 5.94 14.50 -27.98
CA VAL A 290 7.35 14.17 -28.25
C VAL A 290 8.28 14.83 -27.22
N ALA A 291 8.05 16.10 -26.89
CA ALA A 291 8.84 16.79 -25.87
C ALA A 291 8.72 16.10 -24.50
N LEU A 292 7.51 15.66 -24.13
CA LEU A 292 7.28 14.95 -22.88
C LEU A 292 7.98 13.59 -22.86
N ILE A 293 7.88 12.78 -23.93
CA ILE A 293 8.55 11.47 -24.04
C ILE A 293 10.05 11.61 -23.78
N HIS A 294 10.70 12.59 -24.40
CA HIS A 294 12.13 12.86 -24.19
C HIS A 294 12.45 13.34 -22.76
N ALA A 295 11.61 14.19 -22.19
CA ALA A 295 11.79 14.67 -20.81
C ALA A 295 11.64 13.53 -19.79
N LEU A 296 10.70 12.61 -20.01
CA LEU A 296 10.52 11.41 -19.19
C LEU A 296 11.72 10.48 -19.29
N ASP A 297 12.18 10.22 -20.51
CA ASP A 297 13.36 9.38 -20.78
C ASP A 297 14.63 9.93 -20.11
N ALA A 298 14.86 11.24 -20.18
CA ALA A 298 15.98 11.91 -19.52
C ALA A 298 15.93 11.75 -17.97
N ARG A 299 14.73 11.67 -17.39
CA ARG A 299 14.49 11.38 -15.96
C ARG A 299 14.50 9.88 -15.64
N GLY A 300 14.65 9.02 -16.65
CA GLY A 300 14.66 7.56 -16.54
C GLY A 300 13.28 6.96 -16.28
N VAL A 301 12.23 7.70 -16.60
CA VAL A 301 10.87 7.16 -16.68
C VAL A 301 10.76 6.47 -18.04
N ILE A 302 10.35 5.21 -18.03
CA ILE A 302 10.27 4.39 -19.24
C ILE A 302 9.01 4.74 -20.01
N ASN A 303 9.10 4.76 -21.34
CA ASN A 303 7.94 4.89 -22.20
C ASN A 303 7.60 3.52 -22.80
N SER A 304 6.32 3.17 -22.84
CA SER A 304 5.80 1.98 -23.51
C SER A 304 4.54 2.34 -24.30
N ILE A 305 3.99 1.38 -25.06
CA ILE A 305 2.85 1.60 -25.95
C ILE A 305 1.74 0.61 -25.61
N ALA A 306 0.50 1.10 -25.54
CA ALA A 306 -0.71 0.29 -25.60
C ALA A 306 -1.66 0.90 -26.63
N SER A 307 -1.61 0.38 -27.86
CA SER A 307 -2.37 0.94 -28.98
C SER A 307 -3.10 -0.14 -29.79
N LYS A 308 -4.29 0.22 -30.28
CA LYS A 308 -5.14 -0.63 -31.13
C LYS A 308 -4.84 -0.35 -32.59
N ASN A 309 -3.77 -0.97 -33.09
CA ASN A 309 -3.25 -0.72 -34.43
C ASN A 309 -2.67 -2.00 -35.07
N ASP A 310 -2.37 -1.92 -36.36
CA ASP A 310 -1.48 -2.89 -37.00
C ASP A 310 -0.04 -2.66 -36.53
N ALA A 311 0.58 -3.70 -35.99
CA ALA A 311 1.91 -3.58 -35.38
C ALA A 311 2.99 -3.21 -36.40
N ALA A 312 2.94 -3.74 -37.62
CA ALA A 312 3.96 -3.49 -38.63
C ALA A 312 3.90 -2.03 -39.12
N LEU A 313 2.70 -1.52 -39.38
CA LEU A 313 2.50 -0.12 -39.77
C LEU A 313 2.88 0.84 -38.64
N ALA A 314 2.49 0.54 -37.41
CA ALA A 314 2.80 1.39 -36.27
C ALA A 314 4.31 1.46 -36.00
N PHE A 315 5.02 0.33 -36.12
CA PHE A 315 6.48 0.33 -36.04
C PHE A 315 7.13 1.13 -37.17
N SER A 316 6.64 1.00 -38.41
CA SER A 316 7.14 1.79 -39.54
C SER A 316 6.97 3.30 -39.32
N ALA A 317 5.82 3.73 -38.78
CA ALA A 317 5.60 5.12 -38.41
C ALA A 317 6.56 5.60 -37.29
N LEU A 318 6.72 4.80 -36.23
CA LEU A 318 7.65 5.13 -35.13
C LEU A 318 9.11 5.21 -35.59
N GLU A 319 9.52 4.36 -36.53
CA GLU A 319 10.86 4.39 -37.15
C GLU A 319 11.06 5.66 -37.99
N LYS A 320 10.09 5.99 -38.86
CA LYS A 320 10.09 7.24 -39.64
C LYS A 320 10.25 8.47 -38.75
N PHE A 321 9.59 8.47 -37.59
CA PHE A 321 9.63 9.57 -36.63
C PHE A 321 10.84 9.53 -35.68
N GLY A 322 11.68 8.51 -35.74
CA GLY A 322 12.84 8.37 -34.85
C GLY A 322 12.46 8.12 -33.38
N LEU A 323 11.25 7.63 -33.11
CA LEU A 323 10.74 7.37 -31.75
C LEU A 323 10.81 5.91 -31.36
N ARG A 324 11.04 4.98 -32.29
CA ARG A 324 11.00 3.52 -32.05
C ARG A 324 11.84 3.10 -30.84
N ASP A 325 13.05 3.64 -30.72
CA ASP A 325 13.99 3.29 -29.66
C ASP A 325 13.67 3.92 -28.30
N LEU A 326 12.68 4.82 -28.22
CA LEU A 326 12.23 5.43 -26.97
C LEU A 326 11.20 4.56 -26.23
N PHE A 327 10.56 3.62 -26.95
CA PHE A 327 9.52 2.76 -26.41
C PHE A 327 10.03 1.33 -26.16
N VAL A 328 9.73 0.80 -24.97
CA VAL A 328 10.11 -0.56 -24.56
C VAL A 328 8.87 -1.37 -24.22
N PHE A 329 8.86 -2.66 -24.55
CA PHE A 329 7.74 -3.59 -24.40
C PHE A 329 6.44 -3.15 -25.09
N PRO A 330 6.46 -2.55 -26.30
CA PRO A 330 5.26 -2.04 -26.94
C PRO A 330 4.21 -3.14 -27.16
N GLN A 331 2.96 -2.84 -26.80
CA GLN A 331 1.80 -3.70 -27.00
C GLN A 331 0.90 -3.08 -28.05
N ILE A 332 1.02 -3.55 -29.29
CA ILE A 332 0.23 -3.05 -30.43
C ILE A 332 -0.65 -4.19 -30.92
N SER A 333 -1.93 -4.14 -30.54
CA SER A 333 -2.90 -5.21 -30.82
C SER A 333 -4.33 -4.71 -30.65
N TRP A 334 -5.30 -5.43 -31.22
CA TRP A 334 -6.73 -5.12 -31.08
C TRP A 334 -7.36 -5.52 -29.73
N GLY A 335 -6.56 -6.01 -28.77
CA GLY A 335 -7.03 -6.42 -27.45
C GLY A 335 -7.29 -5.26 -26.47
N PRO A 336 -7.76 -5.55 -25.26
CA PRO A 336 -7.97 -4.55 -24.21
C PRO A 336 -6.67 -3.88 -23.76
N LYS A 337 -6.71 -2.57 -23.47
CA LYS A 337 -5.53 -1.80 -23.05
C LYS A 337 -5.12 -2.10 -21.60
N SER A 338 -6.07 -2.40 -20.72
CA SER A 338 -5.79 -2.91 -19.37
C SER A 338 -4.84 -4.13 -19.39
N GLU A 339 -5.15 -5.12 -20.22
CA GLU A 339 -4.35 -6.34 -20.38
C GLU A 339 -2.99 -6.07 -21.00
N ALA A 340 -2.90 -5.14 -21.96
CA ALA A 340 -1.63 -4.66 -22.49
C ALA A 340 -0.75 -4.07 -21.38
N ILE A 341 -1.30 -3.19 -20.54
CA ILE A 341 -0.57 -2.58 -19.42
C ILE A 341 -0.13 -3.63 -18.40
N ARG A 342 -0.97 -4.63 -18.09
CA ARG A 342 -0.59 -5.75 -17.22
C ARG A 342 0.59 -6.53 -17.78
N ARG A 343 0.61 -6.81 -19.08
CA ARG A 343 1.74 -7.48 -19.76
C ARG A 343 3.02 -6.64 -19.69
N ILE A 344 2.93 -5.33 -19.92
CA ILE A 344 4.08 -4.42 -19.80
C ILE A 344 4.62 -4.44 -18.36
N ALA A 345 3.75 -4.30 -17.36
CA ALA A 345 4.14 -4.33 -15.96
C ALA A 345 4.81 -5.65 -15.55
N ALA A 346 4.28 -6.78 -16.04
CA ALA A 346 4.88 -8.09 -15.83
C ALA A 346 6.25 -8.23 -16.52
N ALA A 347 6.37 -7.79 -17.78
CA ALA A 347 7.63 -7.84 -18.53
C ALA A 347 8.73 -6.97 -17.89
N MET A 348 8.35 -5.85 -17.30
CA MET A 348 9.25 -4.94 -16.58
C MET A 348 9.48 -5.33 -15.11
N ASP A 349 8.73 -6.30 -14.58
CA ASP A 349 8.72 -6.71 -13.17
C ASP A 349 8.57 -5.53 -12.18
N VAL A 350 7.56 -4.70 -12.41
CA VAL A 350 7.25 -3.52 -11.58
C VAL A 350 5.76 -3.41 -11.29
N GLY A 351 5.44 -2.88 -10.10
CA GLY A 351 4.06 -2.70 -9.66
C GLY A 351 3.29 -1.70 -10.51
N LEU A 352 2.03 -2.03 -10.80
CA LEU A 352 1.08 -1.19 -11.53
C LEU A 352 0.84 0.16 -10.86
N ASP A 353 1.02 0.24 -9.54
CA ASP A 353 0.98 1.47 -8.76
C ASP A 353 2.04 2.50 -9.16
N THR A 354 3.00 2.15 -10.03
CA THR A 354 4.04 3.04 -10.59
C THR A 354 3.83 3.40 -12.07
N PHE A 355 2.67 3.07 -12.64
CA PHE A 355 2.34 3.31 -14.05
C PHE A 355 1.43 4.53 -14.23
N ALA A 356 1.62 5.21 -15.34
CA ALA A 356 0.67 6.16 -15.90
C ALA A 356 0.26 5.73 -17.31
N PHE A 357 -0.96 6.05 -17.72
CA PHE A 357 -1.52 5.75 -19.04
C PHE A 357 -2.12 7.01 -19.66
N ILE A 358 -1.80 7.27 -20.93
CA ILE A 358 -2.24 8.46 -21.68
C ILE A 358 -2.96 8.01 -22.95
N ASP A 359 -4.18 8.51 -23.16
CA ASP A 359 -5.05 8.14 -24.27
C ASP A 359 -6.06 9.26 -24.57
N ASP A 360 -6.35 9.54 -25.85
CA ASP A 360 -7.33 10.54 -26.26
C ASP A 360 -8.78 10.05 -26.10
N GLN A 361 -9.03 8.74 -26.18
CA GLN A 361 -10.36 8.15 -26.16
C GLN A 361 -10.90 7.95 -24.73
N PRO A 362 -12.02 8.59 -24.36
CA PRO A 362 -12.61 8.45 -23.02
C PRO A 362 -12.99 7.01 -22.67
N PHE A 363 -13.37 6.21 -23.67
CA PHE A 363 -13.75 4.80 -23.48
C PHE A 363 -12.56 3.96 -23.00
N GLU A 364 -11.40 4.07 -23.66
CA GLU A 364 -10.19 3.35 -23.29
C GLU A 364 -9.67 3.80 -21.92
N ARG A 365 -9.74 5.10 -21.62
CA ARG A 365 -9.41 5.61 -20.28
C ARG A 365 -10.32 5.04 -19.20
N GLY A 366 -11.63 4.93 -19.46
CA GLY A 366 -12.59 4.34 -18.54
C GLY A 366 -12.30 2.86 -18.28
N GLU A 367 -11.99 2.10 -19.34
CA GLU A 367 -11.64 0.68 -19.28
C GLU A 367 -10.41 0.43 -18.39
N VAL A 368 -9.33 1.18 -18.59
CA VAL A 368 -8.11 1.06 -17.78
C VAL A 368 -8.37 1.49 -16.33
N SER A 369 -9.13 2.56 -16.11
CA SER A 369 -9.45 3.07 -14.77
C SER A 369 -10.27 2.08 -13.94
N GLU A 370 -11.17 1.33 -14.59
CA GLU A 370 -12.01 0.33 -13.92
C GLU A 370 -11.26 -0.98 -13.67
N LEU A 371 -10.55 -1.49 -14.68
CA LEU A 371 -9.93 -2.81 -14.63
C LEU A 371 -8.54 -2.80 -14.00
N VAL A 372 -7.85 -1.66 -13.96
CA VAL A 372 -6.49 -1.52 -13.40
C VAL A 372 -6.38 -0.23 -12.57
N PRO A 373 -7.14 -0.11 -11.45
CA PRO A 373 -7.26 1.14 -10.69
C PRO A 373 -5.95 1.64 -10.07
N GLU A 374 -4.90 0.81 -10.02
CA GLU A 374 -3.56 1.19 -9.57
C GLU A 374 -2.81 2.07 -10.58
N VAL A 375 -3.19 2.07 -11.86
CA VAL A 375 -2.60 2.89 -12.92
C VAL A 375 -3.22 4.29 -12.89
N GLU A 376 -2.39 5.32 -13.03
CA GLU A 376 -2.90 6.69 -13.14
C GLU A 376 -3.23 7.01 -14.61
N VAL A 377 -4.45 7.44 -14.88
CA VAL A 377 -4.95 7.64 -16.25
C VAL A 377 -5.13 9.12 -16.55
N PHE A 378 -4.62 9.55 -17.71
CA PHE A 378 -4.66 10.94 -18.16
C PHE A 378 -5.20 11.03 -19.59
N ALA A 379 -5.91 12.11 -19.88
CA ALA A 379 -6.25 12.49 -21.25
C ALA A 379 -5.03 13.11 -21.96
N ASP A 380 -5.02 13.02 -23.28
CA ASP A 380 -4.01 13.62 -24.16
C ASP A 380 -3.87 15.14 -23.97
N GLY A 381 -4.93 15.83 -23.55
CA GLY A 381 -4.90 17.26 -23.26
C GLY A 381 -4.22 17.64 -21.93
N GLU A 382 -3.91 16.67 -21.06
CA GLU A 382 -3.34 16.92 -19.73
C GLU A 382 -1.79 16.84 -19.71
N ILE A 383 -1.18 16.41 -20.81
CA ILE A 383 0.22 15.98 -20.87
C ILE A 383 1.22 17.07 -20.50
N GLU A 384 0.97 18.33 -20.84
CA GLU A 384 1.89 19.45 -20.56
C GLU A 384 2.13 19.66 -19.06
N SER A 385 1.14 19.33 -18.23
CA SER A 385 1.20 19.54 -16.78
C SER A 385 1.85 18.38 -16.03
N LEU A 386 2.06 17.23 -16.68
CA LEU A 386 2.44 15.99 -15.98
C LEU A 386 3.77 16.09 -15.25
N LEU A 387 4.78 16.76 -15.85
CA LEU A 387 6.10 16.89 -15.22
C LEU A 387 6.10 17.74 -13.95
N ALA A 388 5.06 18.55 -13.73
CA ALA A 388 4.88 19.35 -12.51
C ALA A 388 4.22 18.54 -11.38
N LEU A 389 3.60 17.39 -11.70
CA LEU A 389 2.98 16.54 -10.70
C LEU A 389 4.05 15.87 -9.82
N PRO A 390 3.85 15.81 -8.48
CA PRO A 390 4.83 15.22 -7.56
C PRO A 390 5.24 13.79 -7.92
N ARG A 391 4.40 13.02 -8.62
CA ARG A 391 4.72 11.63 -9.00
C ARG A 391 5.71 11.53 -10.17
N PHE A 392 5.78 12.54 -11.02
CA PHE A 392 6.68 12.62 -12.18
C PHE A 392 7.97 13.42 -11.92
N ASP A 393 8.07 14.01 -10.72
CA ASP A 393 9.29 14.63 -10.23
C ASP A 393 10.33 13.56 -9.83
N VAL A 394 11.04 13.05 -10.84
CA VAL A 394 12.12 12.07 -10.70
C VAL A 394 13.45 12.76 -11.11
N PRO A 395 14.47 12.78 -10.25
CA PRO A 395 15.75 13.39 -10.59
C PRO A 395 16.42 12.72 -11.80
N ALA A 396 16.91 13.52 -12.73
CA ALA A 396 17.70 13.04 -13.86
C ALA A 396 19.14 12.75 -13.40
N THR A 397 19.47 11.47 -13.19
CA THR A 397 20.83 11.00 -12.90
C THR A 397 21.47 10.37 -14.14
N ALA A 398 22.78 10.11 -14.10
CA ALA A 398 23.46 9.37 -15.18
C ALA A 398 22.83 7.98 -15.42
N GLU A 399 22.38 7.32 -14.36
CA GLU A 399 21.68 6.04 -14.46
C GLU A 399 20.26 6.19 -15.02
N SER A 400 19.57 7.30 -14.73
CA SER A 400 18.26 7.57 -15.34
C SER A 400 18.34 7.55 -16.87
N ARG A 401 19.41 8.12 -17.46
CA ARG A 401 19.65 8.09 -18.92
C ARG A 401 19.98 6.69 -19.45
N ALA A 402 20.57 5.82 -18.63
CA ALA A 402 20.90 4.45 -19.02
C ALA A 402 19.73 3.47 -18.86
N ARG A 403 18.64 3.86 -18.17
CA ARG A 403 17.60 2.92 -17.75
C ARG A 403 16.83 2.31 -18.92
N ARG A 404 16.61 3.09 -19.98
CA ARG A 404 15.95 2.61 -21.21
C ARG A 404 16.73 1.47 -21.84
N ALA A 405 18.03 1.68 -22.09
CA ALA A 405 18.91 0.66 -22.66
C ALA A 405 18.85 -0.66 -21.86
N MET A 406 18.81 -0.56 -20.53
CA MET A 406 18.70 -1.75 -19.67
C MET A 406 17.38 -2.52 -19.86
N TYR A 407 16.25 -1.85 -20.06
CA TYR A 407 14.99 -2.55 -20.35
C TYR A 407 14.94 -3.06 -21.80
N GLN A 408 15.58 -2.38 -22.76
CA GLN A 408 15.72 -2.87 -24.14
C GLN A 408 16.53 -4.17 -24.19
N THR A 409 17.63 -4.25 -23.41
CA THR A 409 18.40 -5.49 -23.23
C THR A 409 17.53 -6.62 -22.66
N GLU A 410 16.65 -6.32 -21.71
CA GLU A 410 15.74 -7.32 -21.14
C GLU A 410 14.65 -7.74 -22.14
N GLU A 411 14.11 -6.81 -22.93
CA GLU A 411 13.17 -7.10 -24.03
C GLU A 411 13.81 -8.05 -25.06
N GLN A 412 15.03 -7.75 -25.52
CA GLN A 412 15.77 -8.61 -26.46
C GLN A 412 15.98 -10.01 -25.90
N ARG A 413 16.28 -10.13 -24.60
CA ARG A 413 16.41 -11.42 -23.92
C ARG A 413 15.10 -12.17 -23.87
N GLN A 414 14.00 -11.52 -23.52
CA GLN A 414 12.69 -12.16 -23.47
C GLN A 414 12.25 -12.64 -24.86
N SER A 415 12.51 -11.85 -25.91
CA SER A 415 12.29 -12.27 -27.30
C SER A 415 13.17 -13.47 -27.67
N ALA A 416 14.45 -13.47 -27.29
CA ALA A 416 15.35 -14.59 -27.54
C ALA A 416 14.94 -15.87 -26.79
N LEU A 417 14.42 -15.74 -25.56
CA LEU A 417 13.89 -16.86 -24.79
C LEU A 417 12.62 -17.42 -25.45
N ALA A 418 11.68 -16.55 -25.83
CA ALA A 418 10.44 -16.94 -26.49
C ALA A 418 10.67 -17.60 -27.87
N ALA A 419 11.75 -17.22 -28.56
CA ALA A 419 12.18 -17.85 -29.81
C ALA A 419 13.00 -19.13 -29.59
N SER A 420 13.39 -19.45 -28.36
CA SER A 420 14.19 -20.65 -28.05
C SER A 420 13.30 -21.82 -27.64
N GLU A 421 13.68 -23.04 -28.05
CA GLU A 421 13.08 -24.28 -27.56
C GLU A 421 13.77 -24.81 -26.28
N MET A 422 14.67 -24.02 -25.69
CA MET A 422 15.43 -24.41 -24.51
C MET A 422 14.58 -24.30 -23.25
N ASP A 423 14.84 -25.18 -22.27
CA ASP A 423 14.38 -24.92 -20.91
C ASP A 423 15.06 -23.65 -20.36
N TYR A 424 14.43 -23.06 -19.35
CA TYR A 424 14.87 -21.77 -18.81
C TYR A 424 16.31 -21.80 -18.26
N THR A 425 16.72 -22.89 -17.60
CA THR A 425 18.07 -23.02 -17.03
C THR A 425 19.13 -23.14 -18.13
N ALA A 426 18.85 -23.93 -19.17
CA ALA A 426 19.70 -24.05 -20.35
C ALA A 426 19.83 -22.70 -21.08
N PHE A 427 18.73 -21.95 -21.21
CA PHE A 427 18.76 -20.60 -21.76
C PHE A 427 19.64 -19.65 -20.94
N LEU A 428 19.53 -19.66 -19.61
CA LEU A 428 20.38 -18.84 -18.73
C LEU A 428 21.87 -19.18 -18.90
N ARG A 429 22.23 -20.46 -19.01
CA ARG A 429 23.61 -20.87 -19.33
C ARG A 429 24.07 -20.30 -20.67
N SER A 430 23.20 -20.33 -21.68
CA SER A 430 23.49 -19.74 -23.00
C SER A 430 23.67 -18.22 -22.97
N CYS A 431 23.18 -17.53 -21.92
CA CYS A 431 23.36 -16.09 -21.76
C CYS A 431 24.79 -15.72 -21.33
N ALA A 432 25.57 -16.68 -20.83
CA ALA A 432 26.92 -16.46 -20.30
C ALA A 432 26.96 -15.35 -19.23
N ILE A 433 26.06 -15.44 -18.25
CA ILE A 433 25.95 -14.47 -17.16
C ILE A 433 27.20 -14.57 -16.27
N ARG A 434 27.82 -13.42 -16.01
CA ARG A 434 29.00 -13.25 -15.16
C ARG A 434 28.68 -12.34 -13.98
N LEU A 435 28.94 -12.83 -12.77
CA LEU A 435 28.84 -12.08 -11.53
C LEU A 435 30.23 -11.64 -11.08
N GLU A 436 30.47 -10.34 -11.11
CA GLU A 436 31.67 -9.69 -10.59
C GLU A 436 31.41 -9.27 -9.13
N ILE A 437 32.17 -9.83 -8.21
CA ILE A 437 32.08 -9.55 -6.77
C ILE A 437 33.32 -8.76 -6.37
N THR A 438 33.12 -7.55 -5.85
CA THR A 438 34.21 -6.70 -5.33
C THR A 438 33.92 -6.30 -3.90
N GLN A 439 34.93 -5.77 -3.19
CA GLN A 439 34.71 -5.12 -1.90
C GLN A 439 34.16 -3.68 -2.07
N LEU A 440 33.58 -3.14 -1.00
CA LEU A 440 33.12 -1.76 -0.95
C LEU A 440 34.28 -0.79 -1.22
N ALA A 441 34.05 0.23 -2.04
CA ALA A 441 35.05 1.23 -2.38
C ALA A 441 34.41 2.61 -2.57
N PRO A 442 35.13 3.72 -2.36
CA PRO A 442 34.56 5.06 -2.53
C PRO A 442 33.89 5.27 -3.90
N ALA A 443 34.45 4.68 -4.95
CA ALA A 443 33.93 4.75 -6.32
C ALA A 443 32.52 4.14 -6.50
N ASN A 444 32.11 3.19 -5.66
CA ASN A 444 30.81 2.52 -5.77
C ASN A 444 29.75 3.00 -4.75
N LEU A 445 30.12 3.84 -3.77
CA LEU A 445 29.21 4.34 -2.72
C LEU A 445 27.96 5.04 -3.26
N THR A 446 28.13 5.98 -4.20
CA THR A 446 27.00 6.70 -4.79
C THR A 446 25.99 5.74 -5.43
N ARG A 447 26.50 4.71 -6.11
CA ARG A 447 25.67 3.72 -6.80
C ARG A 447 24.92 2.81 -5.83
N ILE A 448 25.58 2.39 -4.75
CA ILE A 448 24.99 1.56 -3.70
C ILE A 448 23.91 2.35 -2.96
N TYR A 449 24.15 3.63 -2.66
CA TYR A 449 23.16 4.51 -2.06
C TYR A 449 21.90 4.61 -2.92
N GLU A 450 22.04 4.89 -4.22
CA GLU A 450 20.90 4.95 -5.15
C GLU A 450 20.10 3.65 -5.18
N LEU A 451 20.79 2.51 -5.20
CA LEU A 451 20.17 1.19 -5.19
C LEU A 451 19.41 0.93 -3.88
N ALA A 452 20.01 1.25 -2.72
CA ALA A 452 19.40 1.10 -1.40
C ALA A 452 18.09 1.90 -1.27
N GLN A 453 17.99 3.07 -1.90
CA GLN A 453 16.78 3.90 -1.87
C GLN A 453 15.63 3.37 -2.74
N ARG A 454 15.92 2.50 -3.70
CA ARG A 454 14.96 2.03 -4.72
C ARG A 454 14.56 0.58 -4.57
N THR A 455 15.43 -0.24 -4.00
CA THR A 455 15.16 -1.66 -3.79
C THR A 455 14.25 -1.88 -2.58
N ASN A 456 13.04 -2.36 -2.84
CA ASN A 456 12.07 -2.69 -1.78
C ASN A 456 11.75 -4.20 -1.69
N GLN A 457 11.76 -4.92 -2.81
CA GLN A 457 11.34 -6.34 -2.84
C GLN A 457 12.43 -7.31 -2.39
N LEU A 458 13.68 -7.01 -2.77
CA LEU A 458 14.88 -7.76 -2.42
C LEU A 458 15.75 -6.94 -1.47
N ASN A 459 15.17 -6.47 -0.36
CA ASN A 459 15.90 -5.83 0.73
C ASN A 459 15.59 -6.58 2.02
N PHE A 460 16.57 -7.32 2.52
CA PHE A 460 16.38 -8.28 3.59
C PHE A 460 16.21 -7.60 4.95
N SER A 461 16.99 -6.55 5.21
CA SER A 461 16.92 -5.81 6.48
C SER A 461 15.84 -4.71 6.46
N GLY A 462 15.35 -4.34 5.28
CA GLY A 462 14.46 -3.19 5.09
C GLY A 462 15.16 -1.85 5.35
N THR A 463 16.48 -1.86 5.53
CA THR A 463 17.28 -0.68 5.85
C THR A 463 17.47 0.17 4.60
N ARG A 464 17.24 1.48 4.74
CA ARG A 464 17.61 2.49 3.74
C ARG A 464 18.84 3.22 4.25
N TYR A 465 20.01 2.79 3.78
CA TYR A 465 21.27 3.38 4.21
C TYR A 465 21.36 4.85 3.81
N THR A 466 21.80 5.70 4.73
CA THR A 466 22.32 7.02 4.39
C THR A 466 23.73 6.91 3.82
N ARG A 467 24.25 7.98 3.22
CA ARG A 467 25.60 7.98 2.66
C ARG A 467 26.65 7.77 3.76
N GLU A 468 26.46 8.43 4.88
CA GLU A 468 27.33 8.35 6.07
C GLU A 468 27.32 6.94 6.65
N GLN A 469 26.15 6.28 6.66
CA GLN A 469 26.06 4.89 7.11
C GLN A 469 26.81 3.93 6.19
N LEU A 470 26.78 4.13 4.86
CA LEU A 470 27.56 3.31 3.92
C LEU A 470 29.07 3.54 4.07
N GLU A 471 29.48 4.78 4.27
CA GLU A 471 30.89 5.16 4.47
C GLU A 471 31.47 4.56 5.77
N ALA A 472 30.63 4.37 6.79
CA ALA A 472 31.03 3.79 8.07
C ALA A 472 31.15 2.26 8.06
N LEU A 473 30.73 1.57 6.99
CA LEU A 473 30.80 0.12 6.92
C LEU A 473 32.23 -0.37 6.72
N ASN A 474 32.54 -1.52 7.30
CA ASN A 474 33.82 -2.18 7.07
C ASN A 474 33.90 -2.69 5.62
N PRO A 475 34.84 -2.19 4.79
CA PRO A 475 34.96 -2.63 3.39
C PRO A 475 35.31 -4.10 3.25
N GLU A 476 35.99 -4.70 4.22
CA GLU A 476 36.42 -6.10 4.17
C GLU A 476 35.25 -7.09 4.30
N ASP A 477 34.21 -6.66 5.02
CA ASP A 477 32.99 -7.42 5.28
C ASP A 477 31.87 -7.07 4.30
N THR A 478 32.11 -6.11 3.41
CA THR A 478 31.08 -5.55 2.54
C THR A 478 31.37 -5.85 1.07
N PHE A 479 30.44 -6.54 0.41
CA PHE A 479 30.53 -6.94 -0.99
C PHE A 479 29.60 -6.13 -1.88
N VAL A 480 30.08 -5.87 -3.09
CA VAL A 480 29.37 -5.17 -4.16
C VAL A 480 29.26 -6.10 -5.35
N LEU A 481 28.06 -6.19 -5.91
CA LEU A 481 27.72 -7.15 -6.96
C LEU A 481 27.48 -6.40 -8.27
N ARG A 482 28.25 -6.73 -9.31
CA ARG A 482 28.02 -6.31 -10.68
C ARG A 482 27.75 -7.51 -11.55
N CYS A 483 26.84 -7.37 -12.51
CA CYS A 483 26.45 -8.46 -13.39
C CYS A 483 26.58 -8.04 -14.85
N VAL A 484 27.04 -8.95 -15.71
CA VAL A 484 27.19 -8.75 -17.16
C VAL A 484 26.79 -10.04 -17.88
N ASP A 485 26.17 -9.95 -19.05
CA ASP A 485 25.97 -11.10 -19.92
C ASP A 485 26.07 -10.76 -21.41
N LYS A 486 25.74 -11.71 -22.29
CA LYS A 486 25.87 -11.52 -23.75
C LYS A 486 24.98 -10.41 -24.34
N PHE A 487 23.90 -10.04 -23.67
CA PHE A 487 22.98 -9.01 -24.15
C PHE A 487 23.34 -7.63 -23.58
N GLY A 488 24.05 -7.54 -22.46
CA GLY A 488 24.50 -6.26 -21.93
C GLY A 488 25.08 -6.28 -20.51
N ASP A 489 25.51 -5.11 -20.06
CA ASP A 489 26.00 -4.83 -18.70
C ASP A 489 24.85 -4.33 -17.82
N TYR A 490 24.63 -4.99 -16.69
CA TYR A 490 23.60 -4.61 -15.72
C TYR A 490 24.10 -3.54 -14.73
N GLY A 491 25.40 -3.27 -14.72
CA GLY A 491 26.08 -2.43 -13.74
C GLY A 491 26.06 -3.07 -12.35
N ILE A 492 26.22 -2.24 -11.31
CA ILE A 492 26.08 -2.68 -9.93
C ILE A 492 24.60 -3.00 -9.67
N ILE A 493 24.36 -4.27 -9.37
CA ILE A 493 23.05 -4.87 -9.15
C ILE A 493 22.76 -5.17 -7.68
N GLY A 494 23.76 -5.16 -6.79
CA GLY A 494 23.53 -5.60 -5.42
C GLY A 494 24.67 -5.31 -4.47
N PHE A 495 24.38 -5.61 -3.21
CA PHE A 495 25.20 -5.27 -2.07
C PHE A 495 24.95 -6.24 -0.91
N CYS A 496 25.99 -6.56 -0.15
CA CYS A 496 25.92 -7.45 1.01
C CYS A 496 26.87 -7.02 2.12
N VAL A 497 26.41 -7.04 3.36
CA VAL A 497 27.25 -6.92 4.57
C VAL A 497 27.30 -8.27 5.26
N LEU A 498 28.50 -8.82 5.44
CA LEU A 498 28.75 -10.12 6.06
C LEU A 498 29.56 -9.95 7.35
N GLU A 499 28.88 -9.97 8.49
CA GLU A 499 29.48 -9.85 9.83
C GLU A 499 29.48 -11.22 10.51
N GLU A 500 30.61 -11.73 10.98
CA GLU A 500 30.66 -12.96 11.82
C GLU A 500 29.85 -14.17 11.28
N ALA A 501 29.93 -14.45 9.97
CA ALA A 501 29.16 -15.50 9.27
C ALA A 501 27.64 -15.25 9.14
N ARG A 502 27.23 -14.00 9.35
CA ARG A 502 25.86 -13.51 9.26
C ARG A 502 25.76 -12.44 8.18
N VAL A 503 24.84 -12.62 7.24
CA VAL A 503 24.47 -11.58 6.29
C VAL A 503 23.57 -10.58 7.03
N ALA A 504 24.17 -9.50 7.53
CA ALA A 504 23.48 -8.47 8.31
C ALA A 504 22.59 -7.58 7.42
N SER A 505 23.00 -7.36 6.17
CA SER A 505 22.17 -6.68 5.18
C SER A 505 22.47 -7.20 3.78
N PHE A 506 21.43 -7.30 2.98
CA PHE A 506 21.53 -7.63 1.58
C PHE A 506 20.43 -6.93 0.82
N PHE A 507 20.80 -6.33 -0.31
CA PHE A 507 19.83 -5.92 -1.30
C PHE A 507 20.32 -6.13 -2.73
N MET A 508 19.38 -6.45 -3.61
CA MET A 508 19.64 -6.73 -5.02
C MET A 508 18.56 -6.12 -5.90
N SER A 509 18.93 -5.69 -7.10
CA SER A 509 18.01 -5.22 -8.12
C SER A 509 17.13 -6.37 -8.61
N CYS A 510 15.83 -6.12 -8.79
CA CYS A 510 14.89 -7.09 -9.36
C CYS A 510 15.33 -7.62 -10.73
N ARG A 511 16.13 -6.84 -11.49
CA ARG A 511 16.65 -7.24 -12.80
C ARG A 511 17.60 -8.43 -12.77
N ALA A 512 18.22 -8.72 -11.62
CA ALA A 512 19.09 -9.89 -11.44
C ALA A 512 18.35 -11.09 -10.83
N GLN A 513 17.09 -10.91 -10.41
CA GLN A 513 16.30 -11.92 -9.72
C GLN A 513 15.92 -13.06 -10.67
N ARG A 514 15.88 -14.31 -10.15
CA ARG A 514 15.54 -15.52 -10.90
C ARG A 514 16.48 -15.82 -12.07
N LYS A 515 17.67 -15.22 -12.09
CA LYS A 515 18.71 -15.45 -13.12
C LYS A 515 19.87 -16.32 -12.61
N ARG A 516 19.66 -16.98 -11.47
CA ARG A 516 20.67 -17.78 -10.76
C ARG A 516 21.85 -16.99 -10.17
N VAL A 517 21.72 -15.66 -10.10
CA VAL A 517 22.76 -14.77 -9.56
C VAL A 517 22.84 -14.90 -8.04
N GLU A 518 21.68 -15.10 -7.42
CA GLU A 518 21.54 -15.32 -5.99
C GLU A 518 22.19 -16.65 -5.55
N GLU A 519 21.95 -17.75 -6.27
CA GLU A 519 22.59 -19.05 -6.04
C GLU A 519 24.12 -18.94 -6.14
N ALA A 520 24.64 -18.24 -7.15
CA ALA A 520 26.07 -18.02 -7.32
C ALA A 520 26.68 -17.18 -6.20
N PHE A 521 26.02 -16.08 -5.80
CA PHE A 521 26.51 -15.21 -4.73
C PHE A 521 26.50 -15.89 -3.36
N PHE A 522 25.38 -16.54 -2.99
CA PHE A 522 25.30 -17.26 -1.73
C PHE A 522 26.22 -18.50 -1.71
N GLY A 523 26.45 -19.12 -2.87
CA GLY A 523 27.48 -20.14 -3.05
C GLY A 523 28.89 -19.63 -2.77
N PHE A 524 29.25 -18.44 -3.27
CA PHE A 524 30.52 -17.77 -2.96
C PHE A 524 30.68 -17.48 -1.45
N LEU A 525 29.63 -16.95 -0.80
CA LEU A 525 29.65 -16.71 0.65
C LEU A 525 29.85 -18.01 1.44
N ALA A 526 29.14 -19.07 1.04
CA ALA A 526 29.22 -20.37 1.69
C ALA A 526 30.63 -20.99 1.61
N GLU A 527 31.27 -20.95 0.44
CA GLU A 527 32.66 -21.43 0.28
C GLU A 527 33.63 -20.64 1.18
N ARG A 528 33.48 -19.31 1.21
CA ARG A 528 34.33 -18.44 2.03
C ARG A 528 34.17 -18.72 3.53
N LEU A 529 32.95 -18.97 3.99
CA LEU A 529 32.67 -19.27 5.39
C LEU A 529 33.10 -20.68 5.77
N ALA A 530 32.89 -21.68 4.91
CA ALA A 530 33.37 -23.04 5.12
C ALA A 530 34.91 -23.07 5.22
N ALA A 531 35.62 -22.30 4.39
CA ALA A 531 37.08 -22.15 4.48
C ALA A 531 37.56 -21.51 5.80
N ARG A 532 36.68 -20.78 6.50
CA ARG A 532 36.92 -20.21 7.83
C ARG A 532 36.45 -21.12 8.98
N GLY A 533 36.05 -22.36 8.68
CA GLY A 533 35.61 -23.34 9.67
C GLY A 533 34.17 -23.15 10.16
N GLN A 534 33.36 -22.34 9.48
CA GLN A 534 31.94 -22.20 9.81
C GLN A 534 31.14 -23.38 9.25
N HIS A 535 30.02 -23.69 9.89
CA HIS A 535 29.14 -24.81 9.48
C HIS A 535 27.77 -24.35 8.96
N GLU A 536 27.41 -23.08 9.20
CA GLU A 536 26.12 -22.51 8.84
C GLU A 536 26.29 -21.11 8.25
N LEU A 537 25.37 -20.72 7.37
CA LEU A 537 25.17 -19.35 6.92
C LEU A 537 23.87 -18.82 7.51
N ARG A 538 23.95 -17.64 8.12
CA ARG A 538 22.82 -16.94 8.73
C ARG A 538 22.51 -15.68 7.96
N VAL A 539 21.23 -15.36 7.79
CA VAL A 539 20.77 -14.14 7.11
C VAL A 539 19.78 -13.42 7.99
N ASP A 540 20.08 -12.15 8.26
CA ASP A 540 19.16 -11.28 8.97
C ASP A 540 18.02 -10.85 8.09
N PHE A 541 16.82 -11.05 8.61
CA PHE A 541 15.63 -10.76 7.87
C PHE A 541 14.62 -10.00 8.72
N ARG A 542 14.19 -8.85 8.20
CA ARG A 542 13.09 -8.08 8.74
C ARG A 542 11.93 -8.15 7.76
N ARG A 543 10.84 -8.81 8.16
CA ARG A 543 9.68 -8.96 7.29
C ARG A 543 8.96 -7.62 7.13
N THR A 544 8.67 -7.26 5.89
CA THR A 544 7.90 -6.07 5.52
C THR A 544 6.77 -6.47 4.57
N ALA A 545 5.81 -5.58 4.33
CA ALA A 545 4.75 -5.81 3.35
C ALA A 545 5.29 -5.95 1.90
N LYS A 546 6.50 -5.46 1.63
CA LYS A 546 7.04 -5.36 0.26
C LYS A 546 8.14 -6.37 -0.06
N ASN A 547 8.78 -6.99 0.94
CA ASN A 547 9.90 -7.91 0.72
C ASN A 547 9.51 -9.41 0.76
N GLY A 548 8.25 -9.73 0.45
CA GLY A 548 7.80 -11.13 0.31
C GLY A 548 8.62 -11.93 -0.72
N ALA A 549 9.09 -11.27 -1.79
CA ALA A 549 9.97 -11.89 -2.79
C ALA A 549 11.32 -12.35 -2.18
N SER A 550 11.84 -11.65 -1.16
CA SER A 550 13.05 -12.05 -0.46
C SER A 550 12.88 -13.34 0.34
N VAL A 551 11.69 -13.54 0.93
CA VAL A 551 11.37 -14.79 1.65
C VAL A 551 11.39 -15.96 0.68
N ALA A 552 10.66 -15.84 -0.45
CA ALA A 552 10.61 -16.88 -1.47
C ALA A 552 12.00 -17.19 -2.06
N MET A 553 12.84 -16.16 -2.24
CA MET A 553 14.24 -16.33 -2.65
C MET A 553 15.04 -17.14 -1.62
N LEU A 554 14.98 -16.77 -0.34
CA LEU A 554 15.73 -17.46 0.72
C LEU A 554 15.26 -18.91 0.90
N GLU A 555 13.95 -19.15 0.87
CA GLU A 555 13.38 -20.50 0.90
C GLU A 555 13.79 -21.33 -0.32
N GLY A 556 13.78 -20.74 -1.52
CA GLY A 556 14.27 -21.38 -2.75
C GLY A 556 15.77 -21.68 -2.71
N LEU A 557 16.54 -20.81 -2.04
CA LEU A 557 17.93 -21.03 -1.68
C LEU A 557 18.08 -21.98 -0.48
N GLY A 558 17.06 -22.72 -0.06
CA GLY A 558 17.10 -23.75 0.98
C GLY A 558 17.42 -23.24 2.39
N PHE A 559 17.16 -21.97 2.68
CA PHE A 559 17.20 -21.47 4.04
C PHE A 559 15.90 -21.78 4.78
N THR A 560 16.01 -22.06 6.07
CA THR A 560 14.87 -22.22 6.98
C THR A 560 14.73 -21.00 7.88
N TYR A 561 13.53 -20.49 8.02
CA TYR A 561 13.25 -19.35 8.88
C TYR A 561 13.19 -19.76 10.35
N ALA A 562 14.07 -19.19 11.17
CA ALA A 562 14.01 -19.26 12.63
C ALA A 562 13.53 -17.90 13.17
N ALA A 563 12.33 -17.88 13.73
CA ALA A 563 11.78 -16.67 14.34
C ALA A 563 12.51 -16.37 15.65
N ALA A 564 13.04 -15.15 15.78
CA ALA A 564 13.63 -14.65 17.02
C ALA A 564 12.67 -13.72 17.78
N ASP A 565 11.94 -12.83 17.08
CA ASP A 565 11.00 -11.85 17.64
C ASP A 565 9.86 -11.46 16.64
N GLU A 566 8.90 -10.61 17.04
CA GLU A 566 7.85 -10.08 16.14
C GLU A 566 8.41 -9.21 15.00
N GLY A 567 8.57 -9.80 13.81
CA GLY A 567 8.91 -9.09 12.57
C GLY A 567 10.39 -9.09 12.18
N SER A 568 11.26 -9.59 13.05
CA SER A 568 12.67 -9.90 12.77
C SER A 568 12.96 -11.37 13.03
N GLY A 569 13.68 -12.00 12.12
CA GLY A 569 14.12 -13.37 12.27
C GLY A 569 15.41 -13.63 11.53
N VAL A 570 15.89 -14.85 11.66
CA VAL A 570 17.14 -15.30 11.04
C VAL A 570 16.82 -16.47 10.13
N PHE A 571 17.20 -16.36 8.87
CA PHE A 571 17.22 -17.50 7.96
C PHE A 571 18.54 -18.24 8.15
N VAL A 572 18.46 -19.55 8.33
CA VAL A 572 19.63 -20.40 8.56
C VAL A 572 19.71 -21.47 7.48
N ARG A 573 20.91 -21.70 6.96
CA ARG A 573 21.20 -22.80 6.05
C ARG A 573 22.51 -23.49 6.43
N PRO A 574 22.54 -24.83 6.56
CA PRO A 574 23.77 -25.59 6.70
C PRO A 574 24.67 -25.44 5.46
N LEU A 575 25.97 -25.20 5.67
CA LEU A 575 26.94 -25.06 4.58
C LEU A 575 27.28 -26.39 3.89
N ALA A 576 26.97 -27.52 4.52
CA ALA A 576 27.15 -28.85 3.93
C ALA A 576 26.24 -29.10 2.71
N THR A 577 25.14 -28.35 2.58
CA THR A 577 24.20 -28.48 1.47
C THR A 577 24.63 -27.57 0.30
N PRO A 578 24.96 -28.12 -0.88
CA PRO A 578 25.37 -27.32 -2.04
C PRO A 578 24.20 -26.49 -2.60
N PHE A 579 24.50 -25.30 -3.12
CA PHE A 579 23.53 -24.49 -3.85
C PHE A 579 23.35 -25.08 -5.25
N ALA A 580 22.13 -25.54 -5.56
CA ALA A 580 21.79 -26.03 -6.89
C ALA A 580 21.94 -24.91 -7.93
N ASP A 581 22.30 -25.26 -9.16
CA ASP A 581 22.41 -24.34 -10.30
C ASP A 581 23.33 -23.11 -10.11
N ARG A 582 24.16 -23.08 -9.06
CA ARG A 582 25.10 -21.96 -8.80
C ARG A 582 26.12 -21.76 -9.91
N ASP A 583 26.35 -22.78 -10.73
CA ASP A 583 27.29 -22.81 -11.86
C ASP A 583 26.67 -22.25 -13.15
N VAL A 584 25.37 -21.93 -13.16
CA VAL A 584 24.70 -21.22 -14.28
C VAL A 584 25.29 -19.82 -14.46
N VAL A 585 25.73 -19.19 -13.37
CA VAL A 585 26.36 -17.87 -13.37
C VAL A 585 27.83 -18.02 -12.99
N ALA A 586 28.72 -17.53 -13.84
CA ALA A 586 30.15 -17.54 -13.55
C ALA A 586 30.48 -16.40 -12.57
N ALA A 587 30.76 -16.74 -11.31
CA ALA A 587 31.16 -15.77 -10.28
C ALA A 587 32.68 -15.57 -10.24
N SER A 588 33.11 -14.33 -10.08
CA SER A 588 34.52 -13.96 -9.87
C SER A 588 34.63 -12.97 -8.71
N PHE A 589 35.65 -13.12 -7.88
CA PHE A 589 35.92 -12.21 -6.76
C PHE A 589 37.24 -11.49 -6.96
N GLN A 590 37.21 -10.16 -6.88
CA GLN A 590 38.39 -9.31 -6.87
C GLN A 590 38.51 -8.62 -5.52
N PRO A 591 39.52 -8.97 -4.70
CA PRO A 591 39.76 -8.26 -3.44
C PRO A 591 40.18 -6.82 -3.74
N ARG A 592 39.89 -5.92 -2.79
CA ARG A 592 40.35 -4.54 -2.84
C ARG A 592 41.87 -4.54 -2.91
N VAL A 593 42.41 -4.02 -4.01
CA VAL A 593 43.83 -3.69 -4.05
C VAL A 593 43.99 -2.49 -3.13
N ALA A 594 44.73 -2.65 -2.04
CA ALA A 594 45.10 -1.52 -1.19
C ALA A 594 45.81 -0.50 -2.09
N GLU A 595 45.28 0.72 -2.20
CA GLU A 595 46.06 1.83 -2.73
C GLU A 595 47.30 1.93 -1.84
N VAL A 596 48.45 1.58 -2.41
CA VAL A 596 49.74 1.84 -1.78
C VAL A 596 49.79 3.36 -1.62
N ALA A 597 49.77 3.80 -0.38
CA ALA A 597 49.73 5.20 0.04
C ALA A 597 50.86 6.04 -0.57
#